data_AF-A0AAW4KZ09-F1
#
_entry.id   AF-A0AAW4KZ09-F1
#
_cell.length_a   1.000
_cell.length_b   1.000
_cell.length_c   1.000
_cell.angle_alpha   90.00
_cell.angle_beta   90.00
_cell.angle_gamma   90.00
#
_symmetry.space_group_name_H-M   'P 1'
#
loop_
_entity.id
_entity.type
_entity.pdbx_description
1 polymer ?
#
loop_
_entity_poly.entity_id
_entity_poly.type
_entity_poly.pdbx_seq_one_letter_code
_entity_poly.pdbx_strand_id
1 'polypeptide(L)'
;MFNAKNILILLLLTTIKSAFATEPVKSELVVGTREQFRACLDSEDILNSRRKLIDEHLAANHATMKQIQDESAAIVEEQKQLISAGALQFDMFNRRVEEHNKLVKTANESAEKMKAEQDAYNEDMIDHNKRCATLVINIIDRQAVLSERKGKR
;
A
#
# COMPACT_ATOMS: atom_id res chain seq x y z
N MET A 1 18.81 30.01 29.84
CA MET A 1 17.67 30.93 29.90
C MET A 1 16.77 30.63 28.71
N PHE A 2 15.65 29.93 28.94
CA PHE A 2 14.67 29.59 27.91
C PHE A 2 13.67 30.74 27.77
N ASN A 3 13.56 31.29 26.56
CA ASN A 3 12.65 32.40 26.28
C ASN A 3 11.27 31.84 25.90
N ALA A 4 10.36 31.86 26.88
CA ALA A 4 8.95 31.62 26.68
C ALA A 4 8.30 32.91 26.18
N LYS A 5 7.75 32.91 24.96
CA LYS A 5 6.72 33.85 24.50
C LYS A 5 6.15 33.39 23.16
N ASN A 6 4.82 33.54 23.05
CA ASN A 6 3.99 33.33 21.86
C ASN A 6 3.43 31.91 21.66
N ILE A 7 2.63 31.46 22.63
CA ILE A 7 1.52 30.55 22.38
C ILE A 7 0.30 31.44 22.07
N LEU A 8 0.00 31.65 20.79
CA LEU A 8 -1.28 32.20 20.35
C LEU A 8 -2.06 31.06 19.70
N ILE A 9 -2.90 30.40 20.51
CA ILE A 9 -3.85 29.38 20.06
C ILE A 9 -4.99 30.11 19.39
N LEU A 10 -4.98 30.17 18.06
CA LEU A 10 -6.13 30.59 17.26
C LEU A 10 -7.08 29.38 17.11
N LEU A 11 -8.11 29.34 17.94
CA LEU A 11 -9.25 28.42 17.83
C LEU A 11 -10.12 28.82 16.63
N LEU A 12 -9.77 28.32 15.45
CA LEU A 12 -10.61 28.38 14.25
C LEU A 12 -11.66 27.26 14.34
N LEU A 13 -12.88 27.62 14.75
CA LEU A 13 -14.07 26.80 14.54
C LEU A 13 -14.31 26.63 13.04
N THR A 14 -13.86 25.52 12.46
CA THR A 14 -14.26 25.12 11.11
C THR A 14 -15.60 24.38 11.19
N THR A 15 -16.58 24.94 10.49
CA THR A 15 -17.89 24.35 10.28
C THR A 15 -17.73 23.07 9.45
N ILE A 16 -17.96 21.92 10.09
CA ILE A 16 -18.00 20.62 9.42
C ILE A 16 -19.28 20.58 8.57
N LYS A 17 -19.18 20.99 7.29
CA LYS A 17 -20.19 20.66 6.29
C LYS A 17 -20.12 19.16 6.04
N SER A 18 -20.88 18.42 6.84
CA SER A 18 -21.16 17.00 6.63
C SER A 18 -22.12 16.89 5.44
N ALA A 19 -21.59 16.70 4.24
CA ALA A 19 -22.40 16.45 3.04
C ALA A 19 -21.71 15.43 2.14
N PHE A 20 -21.62 14.19 2.62
CA PHE A 20 -21.49 13.02 1.75
C PHE A 20 -22.66 12.08 2.06
N ALA A 21 -23.88 12.55 1.76
CA ALA A 21 -25.00 11.65 1.51
C ALA A 21 -24.97 11.33 0.01
N THR A 22 -24.05 10.46 -0.40
CA THR A 22 -24.12 9.82 -1.71
C THR A 22 -25.37 8.93 -1.69
N GLU A 23 -26.35 9.23 -2.52
CA GLU A 23 -27.53 8.39 -2.68
C GLU A 23 -27.09 6.94 -2.97
N PRO A 24 -27.72 5.93 -2.36
CA PRO A 24 -27.40 4.55 -2.65
C PRO A 24 -27.68 4.29 -4.13
N VAL A 25 -26.62 3.99 -4.90
CA VAL A 25 -26.75 3.55 -6.29
C VAL A 25 -27.65 2.33 -6.27
N LYS A 26 -28.85 2.47 -6.84
CA LYS A 26 -29.83 1.40 -6.92
C LYS A 26 -29.33 0.38 -7.92
N SER A 27 -28.49 -0.53 -7.44
CA SER A 27 -27.91 -1.61 -8.22
C SER A 27 -29.03 -2.54 -8.68
N GLU A 28 -29.26 -2.61 -9.99
CA GLU A 28 -30.14 -3.62 -10.56
C GLU A 28 -29.48 -5.00 -10.38
N LEU A 29 -30.21 -5.95 -9.80
CA LEU A 29 -29.74 -7.31 -9.64
C LEU A 29 -29.68 -7.97 -11.02
N VAL A 30 -28.53 -8.53 -11.38
CA VAL A 30 -28.33 -9.19 -12.66
C VAL A 30 -28.37 -10.69 -12.44
N VAL A 31 -29.32 -11.39 -13.09
CA VAL A 31 -29.32 -12.86 -13.07
C VAL A 31 -28.16 -13.37 -13.91
N GLY A 32 -27.19 -13.99 -13.24
CA GLY A 32 -25.95 -14.46 -13.82
C GLY A 32 -26.02 -15.88 -14.39
N THR A 33 -25.12 -16.20 -15.31
CA THR A 33 -24.88 -17.56 -15.79
C THR A 33 -23.85 -18.29 -14.93
N ARG A 34 -23.81 -19.62 -15.05
CA ARG A 34 -22.79 -20.48 -14.43
C ARG A 34 -21.36 -20.02 -14.77
N GLU A 35 -21.13 -19.65 -16.03
CA GLU A 35 -19.85 -19.19 -16.54
C GLU A 35 -19.45 -17.85 -15.93
N GLN A 36 -20.39 -16.91 -15.81
CA GLN A 36 -20.15 -15.63 -15.15
C GLN A 36 -19.79 -15.82 -13.67
N PHE A 37 -20.49 -16.72 -12.97
CA PHE A 37 -20.16 -17.03 -11.57
C PHE A 37 -18.77 -17.68 -11.45
N ARG A 38 -18.41 -18.60 -12.37
CA ARG A 38 -17.07 -19.20 -12.42
C ARG A 38 -15.99 -18.12 -12.62
N ALA A 39 -16.19 -17.22 -13.58
CA ALA A 39 -15.26 -16.12 -13.84
C ALA A 39 -15.10 -15.18 -12.64
N CYS A 40 -16.18 -14.90 -11.90
CA CYS A 40 -16.11 -14.14 -10.67
C CYS A 40 -15.21 -14.80 -9.63
N LEU A 41 -15.40 -16.10 -9.37
CA LEU A 41 -14.57 -16.85 -8.43
C LEU A 41 -13.10 -16.95 -8.89
N ASP A 42 -12.85 -17.08 -10.19
CA ASP A 42 -11.48 -17.09 -10.74
C ASP A 42 -10.80 -15.72 -10.55
N SER A 43 -11.52 -14.64 -10.83
CA SER A 43 -10.99 -13.29 -10.60
C SER A 43 -10.77 -13.00 -9.11
N GLU A 44 -11.62 -13.50 -8.21
CA GLU A 44 -11.44 -13.40 -6.77
C GLU A 44 -10.16 -14.11 -6.30
N ASP A 45 -9.89 -15.32 -6.80
CA ASP A 45 -8.66 -16.06 -6.47
C ASP A 45 -7.40 -15.30 -6.95
N ILE A 46 -7.46 -14.69 -8.13
CA ILE A 46 -6.37 -13.85 -8.66
C ILE A 46 -6.16 -12.61 -7.78
N LEU A 47 -7.23 -11.89 -7.44
CA LEU A 47 -7.18 -10.70 -6.59
C LEU A 47 -6.63 -11.03 -5.20
N ASN A 48 -7.09 -12.13 -4.60
CA ASN A 48 -6.59 -12.60 -3.31
C ASN A 48 -5.10 -12.94 -3.35
N SER A 49 -4.62 -13.55 -4.44
CA SER A 49 -3.20 -13.85 -4.61
C SER A 49 -2.38 -12.57 -4.77
N ARG A 50 -2.86 -11.62 -5.57
CA ARG A 50 -2.20 -10.32 -5.75
C ARG A 50 -2.16 -9.50 -4.46
N ARG A 51 -3.22 -9.52 -3.66
CA ARG A 51 -3.26 -8.86 -2.35
C ARG A 51 -2.14 -9.37 -1.44
N LYS A 52 -1.93 -10.69 -1.37
CA LYS A 52 -0.86 -11.28 -0.55
C LYS A 52 0.52 -10.79 -0.99
N LEU A 53 0.77 -10.73 -2.29
CA LEU A 53 2.03 -10.19 -2.83
C LEU A 53 2.23 -8.71 -2.46
N ILE A 54 1.17 -7.90 -2.54
CA ILE A 54 1.21 -6.49 -2.10
C ILE A 54 1.53 -6.40 -0.59
N ASP A 55 0.92 -7.25 0.24
CA ASP A 55 1.17 -7.28 1.68
C ASP A 55 2.63 -7.69 1.98
N GLU A 56 3.19 -8.65 1.25
CA GLU A 56 4.60 -9.05 1.35
C GLU A 56 5.56 -7.91 0.93
N HIS A 57 5.27 -7.23 -0.18
CA HIS A 57 6.03 -6.07 -0.63
C HIS A 57 5.97 -4.92 0.38
N LEU A 58 4.81 -4.68 0.99
CA LEU A 58 4.65 -3.67 2.02
C LEU A 58 5.48 -3.96 3.27
N ALA A 59 5.48 -5.22 3.73
CA ALA A 59 6.31 -5.64 4.84
C ALA A 59 7.81 -5.47 4.55
N ALA A 60 8.25 -5.84 3.35
CA ALA A 60 9.63 -5.64 2.91
C ALA A 60 9.99 -4.14 2.83
N ASN A 61 9.11 -3.30 2.28
CA ASN A 61 9.34 -1.86 2.21
C ASN A 61 9.43 -1.21 3.60
N HIS A 62 8.56 -1.62 4.54
CA HIS A 62 8.65 -1.15 5.93
C HIS A 62 10.00 -1.51 6.58
N ALA A 63 10.51 -2.72 6.34
CA ALA A 63 11.83 -3.11 6.83
C ALA A 63 12.95 -2.25 6.23
N THR A 64 12.90 -1.99 4.92
CA THR A 64 13.85 -1.10 4.23
C THR A 64 13.79 0.34 4.77
N MET A 65 12.60 0.88 5.00
CA MET A 65 12.44 2.22 5.56
C MET A 65 13.00 2.32 6.99
N LYS A 66 12.83 1.26 7.79
CA LYS A 66 13.46 1.17 9.11
C LYS A 66 14.99 1.15 8.99
N GLN A 67 15.55 0.34 8.09
CA GLN A 67 16.99 0.31 7.85
C GLN A 67 17.52 1.70 7.46
N ILE A 68 16.83 2.41 6.56
CA ILE A 68 17.20 3.77 6.17
C ILE A 68 17.21 4.71 7.37
N GLN A 69 16.19 4.65 8.24
CA GLN A 69 16.12 5.48 9.44
C GLN A 69 17.28 5.20 10.41
N ASP A 70 17.54 3.91 10.66
CA ASP A 70 18.59 3.47 11.57
C ASP A 70 20.00 3.87 11.02
N GLU A 71 20.22 3.73 9.70
CA GLU A 71 21.46 4.17 9.04
C GLU A 71 21.62 5.69 9.01
N SER A 72 20.55 6.43 8.73
CA SER A 72 20.55 7.90 8.78
C SER A 72 20.96 8.41 10.15
N ALA A 73 20.42 7.82 11.22
CA ALA A 73 20.80 8.17 12.59
C ALA A 73 22.29 7.87 12.86
N ALA A 74 22.78 6.72 12.40
CA ALA A 74 24.20 6.36 12.55
C ALA A 74 25.14 7.31 11.80
N ILE A 75 24.78 7.72 10.57
CA ILE A 75 25.54 8.69 9.78
C ILE A 75 25.60 10.05 10.50
N VAL A 76 24.48 10.51 11.08
CA VAL A 76 24.45 11.76 11.85
C VAL A 76 25.37 11.69 13.07
N GLU A 77 25.39 10.57 13.80
CA GLU A 77 26.32 10.41 14.93
C GLU A 77 27.78 10.34 14.49
N GLU A 78 28.09 9.62 13.40
CA GLU A 78 29.44 9.54 12.83
C GLU A 78 29.93 10.91 12.36
N GLN A 79 29.06 11.70 11.74
CA GLN A 79 29.38 13.05 11.28
C GLN A 79 29.86 13.96 12.42
N LYS A 80 29.27 13.83 13.62
CA LYS A 80 29.69 14.63 14.80
C LYS A 80 31.12 14.30 15.23
N GLN A 81 31.60 13.08 14.96
CA GLN A 81 32.93 12.62 15.35
C GLN A 81 34.02 13.01 14.33
N LEU A 82 33.64 13.53 13.15
CA LEU A 82 34.58 13.88 12.08
C LEU A 82 35.39 15.16 12.33
N ILE A 83 35.06 15.96 13.35
CA ILE A 83 35.68 17.27 13.63
C ILE A 83 37.21 17.19 13.80
N SER A 84 37.74 16.03 14.21
CA SER A 84 39.19 15.79 14.39
C SER A 84 39.71 14.59 13.60
N ALA A 85 38.96 14.15 12.59
CA ALA A 85 39.28 12.95 11.83
C ALA A 85 40.29 13.21 10.71
N GLY A 86 41.09 12.21 10.35
CA GLY A 86 42.03 12.26 9.23
C GLY A 86 41.36 11.95 7.89
N ALA A 87 42.10 12.15 6.79
CA ALA A 87 41.58 11.98 5.43
C ALA A 87 40.94 10.60 5.19
N LEU A 88 41.53 9.53 5.72
CA LEU A 88 41.00 8.17 5.57
C LEU A 88 39.60 8.02 6.20
N GLN A 89 39.35 8.64 7.35
CA GLN A 89 38.04 8.58 8.00
C GLN A 89 36.98 9.35 7.22
N PHE A 90 37.35 10.49 6.62
CA PHE A 90 36.46 11.21 5.69
C PHE A 90 36.10 10.38 4.46
N ASP A 91 37.07 9.67 3.87
CA ASP A 91 36.83 8.83 2.70
C ASP A 91 35.88 7.66 3.03
N MET A 92 36.04 7.04 4.20
CA MET A 92 35.14 5.98 4.68
C MET A 92 33.72 6.51 4.92
N PHE A 93 33.61 7.67 5.58
CA PHE A 93 32.32 8.32 5.81
C PHE A 93 31.61 8.67 4.49
N ASN A 94 32.33 9.28 3.54
CA ASN A 94 31.78 9.64 2.24
C ASN A 94 31.25 8.41 1.48
N ARG A 95 32.00 7.30 1.51
CA ARG A 95 31.55 6.05 0.91
C ARG A 95 30.27 5.53 1.54
N ARG A 96 30.16 5.58 2.88
CA ARG A 96 28.95 5.18 3.60
C ARG A 96 27.74 6.06 3.22
N VAL A 97 27.93 7.37 3.12
CA VAL A 97 26.88 8.30 2.68
C VAL A 97 26.46 8.00 1.25
N GLU A 98 27.40 7.70 0.34
CA GLU A 98 27.07 7.29 -1.03
C GLU A 98 26.26 5.99 -1.08
N GLU A 99 26.63 4.98 -0.30
CA GLU A 99 25.89 3.72 -0.19
C GLU A 99 24.47 3.95 0.37
N HIS A 100 24.35 4.75 1.42
CA HIS A 100 23.06 5.13 1.99
C HIS A 100 22.17 5.87 0.97
N ASN A 101 22.74 6.82 0.23
CA ASN A 101 22.02 7.55 -0.82
C ASN A 101 21.53 6.63 -1.93
N LYS A 102 22.30 5.59 -2.30
CA LYS A 102 21.84 4.55 -3.24
C LYS A 102 20.66 3.77 -2.68
N LEU A 103 20.72 3.38 -1.41
CA LEU A 103 19.62 2.68 -0.73
C LEU A 103 18.33 3.52 -0.72
N VAL A 104 18.43 4.80 -0.34
CA VAL A 104 17.28 5.74 -0.34
C VAL A 104 16.69 5.87 -1.74
N LYS A 105 17.54 6.02 -2.77
CA LYS A 105 17.08 6.11 -4.16
C LYS A 105 16.31 4.84 -4.57
N THR A 106 16.86 3.66 -4.30
CA THR A 106 16.20 2.38 -4.62
C THR A 106 14.88 2.23 -3.86
N ALA A 107 14.82 2.62 -2.58
CA ALA A 107 13.60 2.58 -1.79
C ALA A 107 12.51 3.52 -2.36
N ASN A 108 12.89 4.72 -2.79
CA ASN A 108 11.96 5.65 -3.43
C ASN A 108 11.40 5.08 -4.76
N GLU A 109 12.26 4.50 -5.60
CA GLU A 109 11.82 3.84 -6.83
C GLU A 109 10.88 2.65 -6.55
N SER A 110 11.14 1.90 -5.48
CA SER A 110 10.26 0.82 -5.03
C SER A 110 8.90 1.34 -4.54
N ALA A 111 8.89 2.44 -3.80
CA ALA A 111 7.66 3.05 -3.30
C ALA A 111 6.74 3.54 -4.43
N GLU A 112 7.32 4.16 -5.48
CA GLU A 112 6.55 4.58 -6.66
C GLU A 112 5.96 3.39 -7.42
N LYS A 113 6.72 2.29 -7.57
CA LYS A 113 6.20 1.04 -8.17
C LYS A 113 5.07 0.44 -7.35
N MET A 114 5.24 0.35 -6.03
CA MET A 114 4.19 -0.16 -5.13
C MET A 114 2.92 0.68 -5.20
N LYS A 115 3.05 2.00 -5.29
CA LYS A 115 1.90 2.90 -5.47
C LYS A 115 1.14 2.56 -6.76
N ALA A 116 1.85 2.43 -7.88
CA ALA A 116 1.23 2.03 -9.14
C ALA A 116 0.58 0.63 -9.07
N GLU A 117 1.21 -0.33 -8.38
CA GLU A 117 0.65 -1.67 -8.16
C GLU A 117 -0.64 -1.64 -7.34
N GLN A 118 -0.69 -0.80 -6.31
CA GLN A 118 -1.84 -0.61 -5.42
C GLN A 118 -2.98 0.10 -6.15
N ASP A 119 -2.70 1.14 -6.93
CA ASP A 119 -3.69 1.84 -7.74
C ASP A 119 -4.34 0.87 -8.75
N ALA A 120 -3.53 0.09 -9.48
CA ALA A 120 -4.03 -0.91 -10.40
C ALA A 120 -4.83 -2.03 -9.70
N TYR A 121 -4.42 -2.45 -8.49
CA TYR A 121 -5.20 -3.41 -7.70
C TYR A 121 -6.56 -2.84 -7.29
N ASN A 122 -6.61 -1.57 -6.90
CA ASN A 122 -7.86 -0.90 -6.53
C ASN A 122 -8.81 -0.78 -7.72
N GLU A 123 -8.29 -0.46 -8.91
CA GLU A 123 -9.07 -0.46 -10.15
C GLU A 123 -9.66 -1.84 -10.45
N ASP A 124 -8.84 -2.89 -10.38
CA ASP A 124 -9.29 -4.27 -10.60
C ASP A 124 -10.35 -4.71 -9.57
N MET A 125 -10.21 -4.29 -8.31
CA MET A 125 -11.20 -4.55 -7.26
C MET A 125 -12.53 -3.84 -7.54
N ILE A 126 -12.50 -2.58 -7.97
CA ILE A 126 -13.69 -1.84 -8.37
C ILE A 126 -14.39 -2.57 -9.52
N ASP A 127 -13.63 -3.00 -10.51
CA ASP A 127 -14.13 -3.69 -11.69
C ASP A 127 -14.67 -5.08 -11.39
N HIS A 128 -14.02 -5.84 -10.51
CA HIS A 128 -14.55 -7.08 -9.96
C HIS A 128 -15.88 -6.83 -9.23
N ASN A 129 -15.93 -5.85 -8.34
CA ASN A 129 -17.15 -5.52 -7.58
C ASN A 129 -18.30 -5.13 -8.50
N LYS A 130 -18.06 -4.30 -9.51
CA LYS A 130 -19.07 -3.93 -10.52
C LYS A 130 -19.65 -5.15 -11.23
N ARG A 131 -18.81 -6.14 -11.58
CA ARG A 131 -19.24 -7.34 -12.32
C ARG A 131 -19.89 -8.40 -11.44
N CYS A 132 -19.40 -8.55 -10.21
CA CYS A 132 -19.65 -9.75 -9.41
C CYS A 132 -20.53 -9.49 -8.18
N ALA A 133 -20.55 -8.28 -7.60
CA ALA A 133 -21.31 -8.01 -6.37
C ALA A 133 -22.83 -8.04 -6.58
N THR A 134 -23.29 -7.82 -7.81
CA THR A 134 -24.71 -7.72 -8.19
C THR A 134 -25.22 -9.00 -8.86
N LEU A 135 -24.34 -9.98 -9.03
CA LEU A 135 -24.62 -11.23 -9.72
C LEU A 135 -25.48 -12.15 -8.85
N VAL A 136 -26.72 -12.39 -9.29
CA VAL A 136 -27.63 -13.36 -8.69
C VAL A 136 -27.58 -14.64 -9.49
N ILE A 137 -27.07 -15.72 -8.91
CA ILE A 137 -26.93 -17.01 -9.58
C ILE A 137 -27.97 -18.01 -9.07
N ASN A 138 -28.47 -18.87 -9.95
CA ASN A 138 -29.33 -19.98 -9.54
C ASN A 138 -28.60 -20.90 -8.55
N ILE A 139 -29.31 -21.40 -7.53
CA ILE A 139 -28.70 -22.23 -6.48
C ILE A 139 -28.08 -23.53 -7.03
N ILE A 140 -28.68 -24.13 -8.05
CA ILE A 140 -28.20 -25.36 -8.69
C ILE A 140 -26.87 -25.08 -9.38
N ASP A 141 -26.81 -24.00 -10.17
CA ASP A 141 -25.58 -23.59 -10.87
C ASP A 141 -24.47 -23.21 -9.89
N ARG A 142 -24.80 -22.48 -8.82
CA ARG A 142 -23.87 -22.14 -7.75
C ARG A 142 -23.26 -23.40 -7.13
N GLN A 143 -24.10 -24.36 -6.73
CA GLN A 143 -23.64 -25.60 -6.11
C GLN A 143 -22.77 -26.42 -7.07
N ALA A 144 -23.15 -26.47 -8.34
CA ALA A 144 -22.40 -27.18 -9.36
C ALA A 144 -21.00 -26.57 -9.54
N VAL A 145 -20.89 -25.24 -9.67
CA VAL A 145 -19.58 -24.54 -9.77
C VAL A 145 -18.74 -24.74 -8.52
N LEU A 146 -19.32 -24.60 -7.32
CA LEU A 146 -18.57 -24.80 -6.09
C LEU A 146 -18.06 -26.24 -5.93
N SER A 147 -18.83 -27.23 -6.39
CA SER A 147 -18.42 -28.64 -6.37
C SER A 147 -17.29 -28.90 -7.36
N GLU A 148 -17.36 -28.34 -8.58
CA GLU A 148 -16.27 -28.41 -9.56
C GLU A 148 -14.95 -27.86 -9.02
N ARG A 149 -15.00 -26.72 -8.29
CA ARG A 149 -13.80 -26.10 -7.74
C ARG A 149 -13.16 -26.92 -6.63
N LYS A 150 -13.97 -27.55 -5.77
CA LYS A 150 -13.46 -28.42 -4.70
C LYS A 150 -12.72 -29.65 -5.24
N GLY A 151 -13.11 -30.15 -6.42
CA GLY A 151 -12.41 -31.27 -7.06
C GLY A 151 -11.12 -30.87 -7.80
N LYS A 152 -10.84 -29.57 -7.96
CA LYS A 152 -9.67 -29.03 -8.67
C LYS A 152 -8.61 -28.41 -7.77
N ARG A 153 -8.92 -28.16 -6.50
CA ARG A 153 -7.97 -27.69 -5.48
C ARG A 153 -7.42 -28.89 -4.72
#